data_AF-A0A1M5I6N5-F1
#
_entry.id   AF-A0A1M5I6N5-F1
#
_cell.length_a   1.000
_cell.length_b   1.000
_cell.length_c   1.000
_cell.angle_alpha   90.00
_cell.angle_beta   90.00
_cell.angle_gamma   90.00
#
_symmetry.space_group_name_H-M   'P 1'
#
loop_
_entity.id
_entity.type
_entity.pdbx_description
1 polymer ?
#
loop_
_entity_poly.entity_id
_entity_poly.type
_entity_poly.pdbx_seq_one_letter_code
_entity_poly.pdbx_strand_id
1 'polypeptide(L)'
;MKFSKAGFTLMELLVYMAIVGIIVVIAGEAFSNSTKFRIRTDNMIRATQEAENVGMLLREDVAQMGAKSSMDANVADANDLFNTAHISEVYMDPANAVDDNKDSSSFKLVYSSAAATAKLDSLVLRRMRYNDNGVFQAVEEVSWFLDVVGGDTVLKRQCVIISKASTTVDDAPCAPQGTNGAGLDSYAVLMATGVTDFRVLPGLPLIRSNAASLDYQKEQIFPPGDGDQFKFFSRYAEGNFTQIDVSSGGTFVTLSGFHTNYNMATGAILESDKTSQQVIALANTDEVSDSWSALCSNEGNNFTFYPHEEYEVSFKIPYTQTANDGSPAKMQMFVPGRDHMQVGFINLAGQKPAGMSDFMFYPPTATDANNIDRTMRFTVPDTVKKVCLAFTFAIYSPVVAGGKLTISNLRLKRIPTSNYKFDETVHNVPIKDKKNVKALRLILTVKRGVKNGGSGETGNVDIVIPIPSNGPRD
;
A
#
# COMPACT_ATOMS: atom_id res chain seq x y z
N MET A 1 1.38 -78.63 58.69
CA MET A 1 1.62 -77.96 57.39
C MET A 1 2.95 -78.45 56.85
N LYS A 2 2.93 -79.23 55.77
CA LYS A 2 4.15 -79.67 55.06
C LYS A 2 4.67 -78.48 54.26
N PHE A 3 5.82 -77.93 54.65
CA PHE A 3 6.61 -77.10 53.74
C PHE A 3 7.29 -78.05 52.76
N SER A 4 6.75 -78.19 51.55
CA SER A 4 7.51 -78.77 50.45
C SER A 4 8.67 -77.82 50.15
N LYS A 5 9.88 -78.20 50.55
CA LYS A 5 11.10 -77.63 49.98
C LYS A 5 11.21 -78.09 48.53
N ALA A 6 10.46 -77.45 47.63
CA ALA A 6 10.80 -77.46 46.22
C ALA A 6 12.02 -76.56 46.08
N GLY A 7 13.17 -77.15 45.78
CA GLY A 7 14.37 -76.40 45.44
C GLY A 7 14.06 -75.51 44.24
N PHE A 8 14.23 -74.21 44.40
CA PHE A 8 14.17 -73.25 43.31
C PHE A 8 15.18 -73.70 42.26
N THR A 9 14.71 -74.15 41.11
CA THR A 9 15.61 -74.66 40.07
C THR A 9 16.38 -73.48 39.49
N LEU A 10 17.66 -73.66 39.16
CA LEU A 10 18.53 -72.61 38.63
C LEU A 10 17.92 -71.94 37.36
N MET A 11 17.12 -72.70 36.60
CA MET A 11 16.29 -72.23 35.48
C MET A 11 15.29 -71.15 35.89
N GLU A 12 14.58 -71.34 37.01
CA GLU A 12 13.56 -70.41 37.49
C GLU A 12 14.20 -69.08 37.93
N LEU A 13 15.37 -69.14 38.58
CA LEU A 13 16.15 -67.94 38.94
C LEU A 13 16.65 -67.15 37.72
N LEU A 14 17.08 -67.84 36.66
CA LEU A 14 17.47 -67.22 35.40
C LEU A 14 16.30 -66.51 34.71
N VAL A 15 15.11 -67.11 34.72
CA VAL A 15 13.90 -66.49 34.17
C VAL A 15 13.52 -65.23 34.95
N TYR A 16 13.60 -65.25 36.29
CA TYR A 16 13.35 -64.05 37.10
C TYR A 16 14.38 -62.95 36.82
N MET A 17 15.67 -63.27 36.70
CA MET A 17 16.69 -62.28 36.34
C MET A 17 16.48 -61.71 34.93
N ALA A 18 16.06 -62.53 33.97
CA ALA A 18 15.75 -62.10 32.61
C ALA A 18 14.53 -61.17 32.56
N ILE A 19 13.43 -61.52 33.26
CA ILE A 19 12.23 -60.69 33.33
C ILE A 19 12.53 -59.35 34.00
N VAL A 20 13.29 -59.34 35.10
CA VAL A 20 13.71 -58.10 35.77
C VAL A 20 14.61 -57.26 34.85
N GLY A 21 15.54 -57.87 34.12
CA GLY A 21 16.37 -57.18 33.14
C GLY A 21 15.55 -56.49 32.05
N ILE A 22 14.55 -57.19 31.48
CA ILE A 22 13.64 -56.61 30.48
C ILE A 22 12.83 -55.45 31.06
N ILE A 23 12.29 -55.59 32.27
CA ILE A 23 11.53 -54.52 32.93
C ILE A 23 12.40 -53.29 33.19
N VAL A 24 13.65 -53.46 33.62
CA VAL A 24 14.59 -52.36 33.85
C VAL A 24 14.96 -51.67 32.54
N VAL A 25 15.13 -52.40 31.43
CA VAL A 25 15.38 -51.81 30.12
C VAL A 25 14.18 -51.02 29.63
N ILE A 26 12.97 -51.57 29.71
CA ILE A 26 11.73 -50.88 29.31
C ILE A 26 11.51 -49.62 30.18
N ALA A 27 11.71 -49.72 31.49
CA ALA A 27 11.62 -48.58 32.39
C ALA A 27 12.69 -47.52 32.08
N GLY A 28 13.93 -47.95 31.81
CA GLY A 28 15.03 -47.07 31.41
C GLY A 28 14.75 -46.32 30.11
N GLU A 29 14.24 -47.02 29.09
CA GLU A 29 13.80 -46.40 27.83
C GLU A 29 12.63 -45.45 28.04
N ALA A 30 11.63 -45.83 28.85
CA ALA A 30 10.47 -44.97 29.15
C ALA A 30 10.89 -43.68 29.88
N PHE A 31 11.76 -43.78 30.89
CA PHE A 31 12.29 -42.61 31.62
C PHE A 31 13.17 -41.73 30.72
N SER A 32 14.02 -42.34 29.89
CA SER A 32 14.86 -41.62 28.93
C SER A 32 14.02 -40.87 27.90
N ASN A 33 13.01 -41.52 27.33
CA ASN A 33 12.08 -40.92 26.37
C ASN A 33 11.23 -39.81 26.99
N SER A 34 10.73 -40.00 28.21
CA SER A 34 9.98 -38.97 28.95
C SER A 34 10.84 -37.73 29.24
N THR A 35 12.09 -37.93 29.66
CA THR A 35 13.02 -36.82 29.95
C THR A 35 13.40 -36.08 28.67
N LYS A 36 13.65 -36.81 27.59
CA LYS A 36 13.93 -36.25 26.26
C LYS A 36 12.75 -35.43 25.74
N PHE A 37 11.51 -35.94 25.89
CA PHE A 37 10.31 -35.21 25.50
C PHE A 37 10.18 -33.90 26.27
N ARG A 38 10.30 -33.93 27.60
CA ARG A 38 10.25 -32.74 28.44
C ARG A 38 11.29 -31.69 28.04
N ILE A 39 12.55 -32.09 27.85
CA ILE A 39 13.62 -31.18 27.45
C ILE A 39 13.36 -30.57 26.07
N ARG A 40 12.84 -31.35 25.11
CA ARG A 40 12.46 -30.84 23.79
C ARG A 40 11.33 -29.82 23.88
N THR A 41 10.27 -30.13 24.63
CA THR A 41 9.15 -29.22 24.84
C THR A 41 9.61 -27.91 25.51
N ASP A 42 10.42 -27.99 26.56
CA ASP A 42 10.95 -26.81 27.25
C ASP A 42 11.81 -25.94 26.31
N ASN A 43 12.63 -26.57 25.45
CA ASN A 43 13.44 -25.85 24.46
C ASN A 43 12.60 -25.21 23.36
N MET A 44 11.55 -25.89 22.89
CA MET A 44 10.61 -25.36 21.89
C MET A 44 9.82 -24.16 22.42
N ILE A 45 9.32 -24.25 23.66
CA ILE A 45 8.60 -23.14 24.32
C ILE A 45 9.52 -21.94 24.48
N ARG A 46 10.75 -22.14 24.95
CA ARG A 46 11.73 -21.05 25.10
C ARG A 46 12.09 -20.40 23.76
N ALA A 47 12.32 -21.21 22.72
CA ALA A 47 12.62 -20.69 21.38
C ALA A 47 11.44 -19.87 20.81
N THR A 48 10.21 -20.32 21.06
CA THR A 48 8.98 -19.61 20.64
C THR A 48 8.82 -18.30 21.40
N GLN A 49 8.98 -18.32 22.73
CA GLN A 49 8.88 -17.13 23.57
C GLN A 49 9.93 -16.07 23.18
N GLU A 50 11.16 -16.49 22.89
CA GLU A 50 12.22 -15.59 22.42
C GLU A 50 11.90 -14.98 21.05
N ALA A 51 11.42 -15.80 20.11
CA ALA A 51 11.00 -15.31 18.80
C ALA A 51 9.80 -14.36 18.88
N GLU A 52 8.80 -14.64 19.74
CA GLU A 52 7.63 -13.78 19.94
C GLU A 52 7.99 -12.45 20.58
N ASN A 53 8.85 -12.45 21.60
CA ASN A 53 9.32 -11.21 22.23
C ASN A 53 10.06 -10.31 21.23
N VAL A 54 10.91 -10.89 20.38
CA VAL A 54 11.58 -10.15 19.30
C VAL A 54 10.57 -9.64 18.28
N GLY A 55 9.63 -10.49 17.85
CA GLY A 55 8.61 -10.11 16.88
C GLY A 55 7.73 -8.95 17.37
N MET A 56 7.35 -8.96 18.64
CA MET A 56 6.58 -7.87 19.26
C MET A 56 7.39 -6.56 19.33
N LEU A 57 8.64 -6.61 19.77
CA LEU A 57 9.48 -5.40 19.84
C LEU A 57 9.74 -4.81 18.44
N LEU A 58 10.05 -5.66 17.46
CA LEU A 58 10.27 -5.22 16.09
C LEU A 58 8.98 -4.64 15.48
N ARG A 59 7.83 -5.24 15.77
CA ARG A 59 6.52 -4.71 15.37
C ARG A 59 6.29 -3.30 15.91
N GLU A 60 6.63 -3.04 17.17
CA GLU A 60 6.51 -1.70 17.75
C GLU A 60 7.44 -0.69 17.08
N ASP A 61 8.71 -1.07 16.85
CA ASP A 61 9.68 -0.21 16.15
C ASP A 61 9.22 0.13 14.73
N VAL A 62 8.74 -0.87 13.98
CA VAL A 62 8.27 -0.68 12.59
C VAL A 62 6.96 0.09 12.53
N ALA A 63 6.01 -0.16 13.44
CA ALA A 63 4.74 0.56 13.47
C ALA A 63 4.94 2.06 13.72
N GLN A 64 5.94 2.43 14.53
CA GLN A 64 6.28 3.83 14.81
C GLN A 64 6.94 4.56 13.64
N MET A 65 7.40 3.85 12.61
CA MET A 65 7.87 4.49 11.38
C MET A 65 6.77 5.31 10.70
N GLY A 66 5.50 4.99 10.94
CA GLY A 66 4.35 5.70 10.38
C GLY A 66 4.18 7.14 10.89
N ALA A 67 4.77 7.47 12.04
CA ALA A 67 4.55 8.77 12.66
C ALA A 67 5.54 9.82 12.10
N LYS A 68 5.00 10.93 11.59
CA LYS A 68 5.74 12.01 10.90
C LYS A 68 5.38 13.42 11.36
N SER A 69 4.40 13.51 12.25
CA SER A 69 3.91 14.75 12.82
C SER A 69 3.89 14.65 14.34
N SER A 70 4.01 15.79 15.00
CA SER A 70 4.02 15.90 16.47
C SER A 70 3.06 16.99 16.91
N MET A 71 2.64 16.96 18.18
CA MET A 71 1.92 18.09 18.77
C MET A 71 2.86 19.29 18.92
N ASP A 72 2.40 20.49 18.55
CA ASP A 72 3.17 21.71 18.76
C ASP A 72 3.29 22.04 20.26
N ALA A 73 4.51 22.36 20.71
CA ALA A 73 4.80 22.69 22.10
C ALA A 73 4.33 24.10 22.50
N ASN A 74 4.09 24.98 21.53
CA ASN A 74 4.01 26.44 21.75
C ASN A 74 2.61 27.05 21.63
N VAL A 75 1.54 26.27 21.48
CA VAL A 75 0.19 26.82 21.28
C VAL A 75 -0.73 26.41 22.43
N ALA A 76 -0.86 27.30 23.42
CA ALA A 76 -1.66 27.06 24.62
C ALA A 76 -3.19 27.03 24.38
N ASP A 77 -3.68 27.46 23.20
CA ASP A 77 -5.11 27.72 22.98
C ASP A 77 -5.67 27.29 21.60
N ALA A 78 -5.00 26.41 20.86
CA ALA A 78 -5.56 25.89 19.60
C ALA A 78 -5.49 24.37 19.56
N ASN A 79 -6.67 23.76 19.60
CA ASN A 79 -6.87 22.35 19.29
C ASN A 79 -6.25 22.02 17.91
N ASP A 80 -5.47 20.93 17.84
CA ASP A 80 -5.02 20.23 16.61
C ASP A 80 -4.07 20.94 15.63
N LEU A 81 -3.07 21.70 16.11
CA LEU A 81 -1.93 22.06 15.25
C LEU A 81 -0.82 21.01 15.35
N PHE A 82 -0.64 20.25 14.27
CA PHE A 82 0.45 19.29 14.09
C PHE A 82 1.69 19.97 13.50
N ASN A 83 2.84 19.79 14.15
CA ASN A 83 4.14 20.25 13.69
C ASN A 83 4.84 19.15 12.85
N THR A 84 5.26 19.51 11.63
CA THR A 84 5.98 18.64 10.68
C THR A 84 7.42 19.09 10.42
N ALA A 85 7.99 19.99 11.23
CA ALA A 85 9.33 20.57 11.01
C ALA A 85 10.45 19.51 10.94
N HIS A 86 10.29 18.38 11.63
CA HIS A 86 11.28 17.31 11.70
C HIS A 86 11.05 16.18 10.67
N ILE A 87 10.06 16.31 9.78
CA ILE A 87 9.68 15.24 8.85
C ILE A 87 10.83 14.79 7.94
N SER A 88 11.67 15.73 7.51
CA SER A 88 12.82 15.45 6.64
C SER A 88 13.89 14.60 7.33
N GLU A 89 13.99 14.67 8.66
CA GLU A 89 15.00 13.93 9.42
C GLU A 89 14.61 12.45 9.60
N VAL A 90 13.32 12.14 9.48
CA VAL A 90 12.82 10.75 9.58
C VAL A 90 13.00 9.98 8.27
N TYR A 91 13.16 10.66 7.14
CA TYR A 91 13.49 10.02 5.87
C TYR A 91 14.97 9.68 5.79
N MET A 92 15.31 8.60 5.09
CA MET A 92 16.69 8.09 5.00
C MET A 92 17.64 9.05 4.26
N ASP A 93 17.26 9.48 3.06
CA ASP A 93 18.02 10.43 2.24
C ASP A 93 17.09 11.25 1.32
N PRO A 94 16.30 12.19 1.89
CA PRO A 94 15.35 12.98 1.09
C PRO A 94 16.03 14.06 0.24
N ALA A 95 17.27 14.44 0.55
CA ALA A 95 17.98 15.57 -0.04
C ALA A 95 18.95 15.19 -1.16
N ASN A 96 18.96 13.92 -1.60
CA ASN A 96 19.83 13.47 -2.68
C ASN A 96 19.65 14.31 -3.95
N ALA A 97 20.73 14.73 -4.60
CA ALA A 97 20.67 15.54 -5.80
C ALA A 97 20.06 14.80 -7.01
N VAL A 98 20.12 13.46 -7.02
CA VAL A 98 19.58 12.62 -8.11
C VAL A 98 18.22 12.08 -7.68
N ASP A 99 17.16 12.43 -8.42
CA ASP A 99 15.78 12.05 -8.08
C ASP A 99 15.57 10.53 -7.93
N ASP A 100 16.22 9.72 -8.75
CA ASP A 100 16.14 8.25 -8.66
C ASP A 100 16.78 7.67 -7.38
N ASN A 101 17.66 8.44 -6.73
CA ASN A 101 18.36 8.05 -5.50
C ASN A 101 17.81 8.75 -4.24
N LYS A 102 16.78 9.61 -4.38
CA LYS A 102 16.10 10.21 -3.23
C LYS A 102 15.35 9.14 -2.45
N ASP A 103 15.86 8.80 -1.26
CA ASP A 103 15.22 7.85 -0.35
C ASP A 103 14.30 8.60 0.63
N SER A 104 13.08 8.86 0.19
CA SER A 104 12.01 9.42 1.04
C SER A 104 11.26 8.35 1.84
N SER A 105 11.88 7.20 2.08
CA SER A 105 11.34 6.18 2.98
C SER A 105 11.98 6.27 4.36
N SER A 106 11.36 5.64 5.35
CA SER A 106 11.85 5.65 6.73
C SER A 106 12.62 4.37 7.09
N PHE A 107 13.01 3.56 6.09
CA PHE A 107 13.74 2.32 6.32
C PHE A 107 14.76 1.99 5.24
N LYS A 108 15.71 1.14 5.61
CA LYS A 108 16.71 0.55 4.74
C LYS A 108 16.84 -0.92 5.09
N LEU A 109 16.63 -1.77 4.10
CA LEU A 109 16.90 -3.20 4.17
C LEU A 109 18.26 -3.46 3.55
N VAL A 110 19.12 -4.18 4.26
CA VAL A 110 20.38 -4.70 3.73
C VAL A 110 20.29 -6.21 3.74
N TYR A 111 20.16 -6.76 2.54
CA TYR A 111 20.12 -8.19 2.30
C TYR A 111 21.54 -8.75 2.35
N SER A 112 21.72 -9.90 3.01
CA SER A 112 23.00 -10.61 2.96
C SER A 112 23.29 -11.05 1.53
N SER A 113 24.39 -10.57 0.95
CA SER A 113 24.85 -10.96 -0.38
C SER A 113 25.58 -12.32 -0.39
N ALA A 114 25.76 -12.95 0.77
CA ALA A 114 26.48 -14.20 0.93
C ALA A 114 25.54 -15.39 0.65
N ALA A 115 25.36 -15.69 -0.64
CA ALA A 115 24.49 -16.72 -1.21
C ALA A 115 22.99 -16.38 -1.21
N ALA A 116 22.31 -16.62 -2.34
CA ALA A 116 20.88 -16.45 -2.57
C ALA A 116 19.96 -17.29 -1.65
N THR A 117 20.52 -17.87 -0.58
CA THR A 117 19.88 -18.73 0.42
C THR A 117 20.17 -18.27 1.86
N ALA A 118 21.01 -17.26 2.09
CA ALA A 118 21.26 -16.73 3.42
C ALA A 118 20.09 -15.84 3.87
N LYS A 119 19.19 -16.43 4.64
CA LYS A 119 18.00 -15.79 5.23
C LYS A 119 18.39 -14.90 6.42
N LEU A 120 19.32 -13.98 6.21
CA LEU A 120 19.97 -13.19 7.26
C LEU A 120 19.99 -11.71 6.86
N ASP A 121 18.82 -11.09 6.90
CA ASP A 121 18.65 -9.68 6.55
C ASP A 121 19.12 -8.75 7.68
N SER A 122 19.20 -7.47 7.41
CA SER A 122 19.25 -6.43 8.44
C SER A 122 18.33 -5.28 8.08
N LEU A 123 17.74 -4.66 9.11
CA LEU A 123 16.75 -3.61 8.97
C LEU A 123 17.23 -2.39 9.76
N VAL A 124 17.36 -1.27 9.07
CA VAL A 124 17.55 0.05 9.69
C VAL A 124 16.27 0.84 9.48
N LEU A 125 15.75 1.46 10.52
CA LEU A 125 14.55 2.28 10.47
C LEU A 125 14.74 3.58 11.23
N ARG A 126 14.01 4.62 10.82
CA ARG A 126 13.95 5.91 11.51
C ARG A 126 12.55 6.15 12.03
N ARG A 127 12.47 6.61 13.28
CA ARG A 127 11.21 6.91 13.96
C ARG A 127 11.31 8.18 14.81
N MET A 128 10.18 8.77 15.12
CA MET A 128 10.09 9.89 16.05
C MET A 128 9.76 9.39 17.46
N ARG A 129 10.45 9.95 18.46
CA ARG A 129 10.13 9.79 19.88
C ARG A 129 9.32 11.00 20.36
N TYR A 130 8.28 10.73 21.14
CA TYR A 130 7.39 11.72 21.72
C TYR A 130 7.46 11.66 23.25
N ASN A 131 7.11 12.76 23.92
CA ASN A 131 6.81 12.75 25.34
C ASN A 131 5.38 12.24 25.60
N ASP A 132 5.00 12.14 26.88
CA ASP A 132 3.66 11.67 27.29
C ASP A 132 2.51 12.55 26.77
N ASN A 133 2.80 13.78 26.35
CA ASN A 133 1.84 14.73 25.77
C ASN A 133 1.83 14.71 24.24
N GLY A 134 2.58 13.82 23.57
CA GLY A 134 2.63 13.74 22.11
C GLY A 134 3.50 14.81 21.42
N VAL A 135 4.29 15.57 22.20
CA VAL A 135 5.23 16.57 21.69
C VAL A 135 6.53 15.89 21.27
N PHE A 136 7.12 16.37 20.17
CA PHE A 136 8.38 15.86 19.65
C PHE A 136 9.54 15.95 20.68
N GLN A 137 10.31 14.87 20.80
CA GLN A 137 11.53 14.82 21.61
C GLN A 137 12.79 14.58 20.78
N ALA A 138 12.79 13.56 19.91
CA ALA A 138 13.96 13.17 19.13
C ALA A 138 13.58 12.34 17.90
N VAL A 139 14.48 12.30 16.91
CA VAL A 139 14.47 11.29 15.84
C VAL A 139 15.50 10.22 16.18
N GLU A 140 15.07 8.97 16.18
CA GLU A 140 15.88 7.79 16.48
C GLU A 140 16.08 6.95 15.22
N GLU A 141 17.30 6.49 15.01
CA GLU A 141 17.61 5.45 14.03
C GLU A 141 17.86 4.13 14.77
N VAL A 142 17.00 3.15 14.51
CA VAL A 142 17.05 1.82 15.12
C VAL A 142 17.54 0.83 14.07
N SER A 143 18.57 0.06 14.42
CA SER A 143 19.17 -0.96 13.58
C SER A 143 19.00 -2.34 14.20
N TRP A 144 18.46 -3.26 13.40
CA TRP A 144 18.33 -4.69 13.68
C TRP A 144 19.29 -5.44 12.76
N PHE A 145 20.26 -6.12 13.34
CA PHE A 145 21.29 -6.82 12.57
C PHE A 145 21.75 -8.10 13.27
N LEU A 146 22.31 -8.99 12.46
CA LEU A 146 22.86 -10.26 12.92
C LEU A 146 24.37 -10.14 13.08
N ASP A 147 24.88 -10.76 14.13
CA ASP A 147 26.31 -10.87 14.44
C ASP A 147 26.65 -12.33 14.76
N VAL A 148 27.90 -12.74 14.57
CA VAL A 148 28.37 -14.09 14.88
C VAL A 148 29.24 -14.03 16.11
N VAL A 149 28.72 -14.53 17.24
CA VAL A 149 29.44 -14.55 18.51
C VAL A 149 29.72 -15.99 18.89
N GLY A 150 30.99 -16.38 18.92
CA GLY A 150 31.40 -17.74 19.33
C GLY A 150 30.91 -18.86 18.41
N GLY A 151 30.57 -18.56 17.15
CA GLY A 151 30.05 -19.52 16.17
C GLY A 151 28.52 -19.60 16.12
N ASP A 152 27.81 -18.91 17.01
CA ASP A 152 26.35 -18.79 16.98
C ASP A 152 25.92 -17.45 16.38
N THR A 153 24.86 -17.49 15.57
CA THR A 153 24.21 -16.29 15.03
C THR A 153 23.34 -15.63 16.11
N VAL A 154 23.59 -14.36 16.38
CA VAL A 154 22.93 -13.55 17.41
C VAL A 154 22.26 -12.36 16.74
N LEU A 155 20.98 -12.12 17.05
CA LEU A 155 20.28 -10.92 16.65
C LEU A 155 20.49 -9.82 17.69
N LYS A 156 20.93 -8.66 17.23
CA LYS A 156 21.15 -7.46 18.03
C LYS A 156 20.25 -6.34 17.57
N ARG A 157 19.86 -5.50 18.52
CA ARG A 157 19.15 -4.23 18.31
C ARG A 157 20.01 -3.10 18.82
N GLN A 158 20.16 -2.04 18.04
CA GLN A 158 20.94 -0.85 18.36
C GLN A 158 20.12 0.38 18.04
N CYS A 159 20.31 1.47 18.79
CA CYS A 159 19.61 2.73 18.55
C CYS A 159 20.58 3.91 18.67
N VAL A 160 20.44 4.91 17.81
CA VAL A 160 21.18 6.18 17.86
C VAL A 160 20.24 7.36 17.63
N ILE A 161 20.51 8.48 18.31
CA ILE A 161 19.77 9.72 18.10
C ILE A 161 20.33 10.46 16.88
N ILE A 162 19.44 10.80 15.93
CA ILE A 162 19.79 11.58 14.73
C ILE A 162 19.60 13.07 14.99
N SER A 163 18.51 13.44 15.67
CA SER A 163 18.20 14.81 16.04
C SER A 163 17.39 14.85 17.35
N LYS A 164 17.42 15.99 18.05
CA LYS A 164 16.67 16.20 19.29
C LYS A 164 16.10 17.61 19.39
N ALA A 165 14.95 17.72 20.05
CA ALA A 165 14.25 19.00 20.26
C ALA A 165 15.08 19.97 21.10
N SER A 166 15.85 19.46 22.06
CA SER A 166 16.76 20.25 22.89
C SER A 166 17.86 19.39 23.50
N THR A 167 18.91 20.03 24.03
CA THR A 167 20.02 19.34 24.71
C THR A 167 19.62 18.69 26.04
N THR A 168 18.47 19.04 26.60
CA THR A 168 17.97 18.50 27.88
C THR A 168 17.16 17.22 27.75
N VAL A 169 16.83 16.79 26.52
CA VAL A 169 16.17 15.51 26.28
C VAL A 169 17.17 14.38 26.56
N ASP A 170 16.75 13.39 27.36
CA ASP A 170 17.57 12.23 27.69
C ASP A 170 17.84 11.37 26.46
N ASP A 171 19.08 10.92 26.31
CA ASP A 171 19.50 10.12 25.17
C ASP A 171 19.09 8.63 25.36
N ALA A 172 18.86 8.17 26.60
CA ALA A 172 18.49 6.79 26.89
C ALA A 172 17.15 6.37 26.24
N PRO A 173 17.01 5.12 25.75
CA PRO A 173 18.00 4.03 25.75
C PRO A 173 18.96 4.05 24.54
N CYS A 174 18.94 5.12 23.73
CA CYS A 174 19.70 5.22 22.49
C CYS A 174 21.08 5.84 22.72
N ALA A 175 21.98 5.62 21.76
CA ALA A 175 23.28 6.27 21.76
C ALA A 175 23.13 7.78 21.45
N PRO A 176 23.94 8.65 22.07
CA PRO A 176 23.95 10.08 21.78
C PRO A 176 24.23 10.39 20.30
N GLN A 177 23.73 11.54 19.84
CA GLN A 177 23.96 12.02 18.48
C GLN A 177 25.46 12.09 18.13
N GLY A 178 25.82 11.56 16.96
CA GLY A 178 27.21 11.51 16.49
C GLY A 178 28.02 10.30 16.97
N THR A 179 27.43 9.41 17.76
CA THR A 179 28.06 8.13 18.13
C THR A 179 28.18 7.23 16.90
N ASN A 180 29.39 6.72 16.63
CA ASN A 180 29.67 5.85 15.49
C ASN A 180 30.69 4.75 15.82
N GLY A 181 30.80 3.76 14.94
CA GLY A 181 31.78 2.67 15.04
C GLY A 181 31.70 1.90 16.36
N ALA A 182 32.86 1.62 16.96
CA ALA A 182 32.97 0.85 18.20
C ALA A 182 32.24 1.48 19.40
N GLY A 183 32.03 2.81 19.40
CA GLY A 183 31.22 3.48 20.42
C GLY A 183 29.75 3.07 20.35
N LEU A 184 29.23 2.84 19.15
CA LEU A 184 27.85 2.43 18.92
C LEU A 184 27.62 0.97 19.31
N ASP A 185 28.62 0.10 19.12
CA ASP A 185 28.54 -1.32 19.48
C ASP A 185 28.27 -1.54 20.98
N SER A 186 28.70 -0.59 21.83
CA SER A 186 28.41 -0.62 23.27
C SER A 186 26.93 -0.45 23.62
N TYR A 187 26.13 0.13 22.71
CA TYR A 187 24.69 0.30 22.81
C TYR A 187 23.90 -0.80 22.10
N ALA A 188 24.59 -1.81 21.54
CA ALA A 188 23.93 -2.94 20.92
C ALA A 188 23.42 -3.92 21.99
N VAL A 189 22.11 -4.11 22.03
CA VAL A 189 21.44 -5.04 22.94
C VAL A 189 21.24 -6.38 22.24
N LEU A 190 21.63 -7.46 22.91
CA LEU A 190 21.40 -8.82 22.47
C LEU A 190 19.91 -9.16 22.63
N MET A 191 19.24 -9.49 21.52
CA MET A 191 17.81 -9.74 21.48
C MET A 191 17.49 -11.24 21.42
N ALA A 192 18.21 -11.98 20.59
CA ALA A 192 18.07 -13.43 20.48
C ALA A 192 19.38 -14.12 20.10
N THR A 193 19.52 -15.39 20.47
CA THR A 193 20.67 -16.24 20.11
C THR A 193 20.22 -17.49 19.36
N GLY A 194 21.06 -18.02 18.47
CA GLY A 194 20.73 -19.21 17.68
C GLY A 194 19.73 -18.90 16.56
N VAL A 195 19.81 -17.70 15.98
CA VAL A 195 18.92 -17.26 14.91
C VAL A 195 19.29 -17.97 13.61
N THR A 196 18.36 -18.71 13.02
CA THR A 196 18.58 -19.41 11.75
C THR A 196 18.07 -18.60 10.58
N ASP A 197 16.88 -18.02 10.73
CA ASP A 197 16.24 -17.20 9.71
C ASP A 197 15.85 -15.86 10.36
N PHE A 198 16.27 -14.74 9.77
CA PHE A 198 15.74 -13.41 10.02
C PHE A 198 15.56 -12.75 8.66
N ARG A 199 14.30 -12.70 8.20
CA ARG A 199 13.93 -12.09 6.92
C ARG A 199 12.94 -10.97 7.14
N VAL A 200 13.15 -9.87 6.43
CA VAL A 200 12.21 -8.76 6.39
C VAL A 200 11.83 -8.51 4.95
N LEU A 201 10.61 -8.90 4.59
CA LEU A 201 10.10 -8.79 3.23
C LEU A 201 9.26 -7.51 3.11
N PRO A 202 9.65 -6.54 2.27
CA PRO A 202 8.80 -5.39 2.01
C PRO A 202 7.60 -5.80 1.17
N GLY A 203 6.43 -5.27 1.52
CA GLY A 203 5.24 -5.36 0.68
C GLY A 203 5.51 -4.58 -0.59
N LEU A 204 5.63 -5.29 -1.72
CA LEU A 204 5.90 -4.66 -3.00
C LEU A 204 4.69 -3.81 -3.40
N PRO A 205 4.88 -2.49 -3.62
CA PRO A 205 3.80 -1.67 -4.12
C PRO A 205 3.40 -2.17 -5.50
N LEU A 206 2.11 -2.08 -5.81
CA LEU A 206 1.63 -2.40 -7.16
C LEU A 206 2.27 -1.49 -8.20
N ILE A 207 2.53 -0.23 -7.84
CA ILE A 207 3.20 0.73 -8.71
C ILE A 207 4.69 0.75 -8.37
N ARG A 208 5.49 0.26 -9.30
CA ARG A 208 6.93 0.14 -9.17
C ARG A 208 7.60 0.42 -10.51
N SER A 209 8.65 1.21 -10.45
CA SER A 209 9.42 1.63 -11.62
C SER A 209 10.10 0.51 -12.39
N ASN A 210 10.34 -0.64 -11.76
CA ASN A 210 10.94 -1.82 -12.38
C ASN A 210 9.91 -2.85 -12.86
N ALA A 211 8.60 -2.54 -12.84
CA ALA A 211 7.60 -3.46 -13.35
C ALA A 211 7.77 -3.68 -14.85
N ALA A 212 7.55 -4.91 -15.33
CA ALA A 212 7.64 -5.23 -16.75
C ALA A 212 6.50 -4.61 -17.58
N SER A 213 5.38 -4.23 -16.96
CA SER A 213 4.21 -3.65 -17.61
C SER A 213 4.05 -2.18 -17.23
N LEU A 214 3.76 -1.32 -18.22
CA LEU A 214 3.56 0.13 -18.05
C LEU A 214 2.46 0.47 -17.04
N ASP A 215 1.39 -0.34 -16.98
CA ASP A 215 0.26 -0.18 -16.03
C ASP A 215 0.68 -0.28 -14.56
N TYR A 216 1.84 -0.89 -14.32
CA TYR A 216 2.43 -1.07 -12.99
C TYR A 216 3.65 -0.17 -12.79
N GLN A 217 4.04 0.65 -13.77
CA GLN A 217 5.15 1.60 -13.64
C GLN A 217 4.70 3.02 -13.23
N LYS A 218 3.47 3.42 -13.59
CA LYS A 218 2.99 4.80 -13.41
C LYS A 218 1.69 4.86 -12.60
N GLU A 219 1.57 5.93 -11.81
CA GLU A 219 0.33 6.28 -11.09
C GLU A 219 -0.76 6.73 -12.05
N GLN A 220 -0.39 7.55 -13.04
CA GLN A 220 -1.32 8.04 -14.04
C GLN A 220 -1.48 7.02 -15.18
N ILE A 221 -2.73 6.59 -15.39
CA ILE A 221 -3.15 5.72 -16.49
C ILE A 221 -3.55 6.57 -17.72
N PHE A 222 -4.25 7.69 -17.48
CA PHE A 222 -4.72 8.59 -18.54
C PHE A 222 -4.54 10.06 -18.15
N PRO A 223 -4.14 10.95 -19.08
CA PRO A 223 -3.56 10.66 -20.39
C PRO A 223 -2.24 9.87 -20.25
N PRO A 224 -1.86 9.06 -21.24
CA PRO A 224 -0.66 8.24 -21.15
C PRO A 224 0.60 9.12 -21.06
N GLY A 225 1.66 8.59 -20.43
CA GLY A 225 2.98 9.23 -20.42
C GLY A 225 3.13 10.45 -19.50
N ASP A 226 2.28 10.59 -18.47
CA ASP A 226 2.20 11.80 -17.61
C ASP A 226 1.77 13.07 -18.35
N GLY A 227 1.16 12.92 -19.53
CA GLY A 227 0.59 14.02 -20.29
C GLY A 227 -0.65 14.62 -19.61
N ASP A 228 -1.04 15.80 -20.06
CA ASP A 228 -2.24 16.52 -19.62
C ASP A 228 -3.24 16.77 -20.76
N GLN A 229 -2.90 16.32 -21.98
CA GLN A 229 -3.70 16.52 -23.17
C GLN A 229 -4.63 15.35 -23.45
N PHE A 230 -5.88 15.67 -23.76
CA PHE A 230 -6.90 14.71 -24.16
C PHE A 230 -7.79 15.31 -25.23
N LYS A 231 -8.56 14.45 -25.90
CA LYS A 231 -9.64 14.84 -26.80
C LYS A 231 -10.91 14.09 -26.44
N PHE A 232 -12.06 14.64 -26.82
CA PHE A 232 -13.33 13.94 -26.74
C PHE A 232 -13.79 13.52 -28.13
N PHE A 233 -14.39 12.34 -28.22
CA PHE A 233 -15.06 11.87 -29.43
C PHE A 233 -16.54 11.67 -29.15
N SER A 234 -17.41 12.35 -29.90
CA SER A 234 -18.86 12.18 -29.76
C SER A 234 -19.28 10.81 -30.28
N ARG A 235 -19.97 10.04 -29.44
CA ARG A 235 -20.68 8.83 -29.85
C ARG A 235 -22.07 9.22 -30.35
N TYR A 236 -22.37 8.93 -31.60
CA TYR A 236 -23.66 9.27 -32.24
C TYR A 236 -24.02 8.21 -33.30
N ALA A 237 -25.23 8.31 -33.85
CA ALA A 237 -25.79 7.38 -34.85
C ALA A 237 -26.04 5.94 -34.36
N GLU A 238 -26.02 5.72 -33.04
CA GLU A 238 -26.34 4.44 -32.39
C GLU A 238 -27.41 4.66 -31.31
N GLY A 239 -28.48 3.87 -31.32
CA GLY A 239 -29.53 3.93 -30.29
C GLY A 239 -30.15 5.32 -30.12
N ASN A 240 -30.30 5.78 -28.88
CA ASN A 240 -30.87 7.10 -28.54
C ASN A 240 -29.77 8.16 -28.32
N PHE A 241 -28.57 7.95 -28.87
CA PHE A 241 -27.45 8.89 -28.73
C PHE A 241 -27.43 9.94 -29.84
N THR A 242 -27.57 11.21 -29.46
CA THR A 242 -27.41 12.35 -30.36
C THR A 242 -25.98 12.88 -30.34
N GLN A 243 -25.55 13.51 -31.43
CA GLN A 243 -24.24 14.13 -31.51
C GLN A 243 -24.12 15.33 -30.55
N ILE A 244 -22.92 15.55 -30.03
CA ILE A 244 -22.54 16.74 -29.26
C ILE A 244 -21.30 17.36 -29.92
N ASP A 245 -21.23 18.68 -29.95
CA ASP A 245 -20.09 19.40 -30.51
C ASP A 245 -18.92 19.37 -29.52
N VAL A 246 -17.75 18.99 -30.02
CA VAL A 246 -16.51 18.91 -29.24
C VAL A 246 -15.45 19.82 -29.86
N SER A 247 -14.77 20.62 -29.03
CA SER A 247 -13.62 21.41 -29.50
C SER A 247 -12.42 20.52 -29.86
N SER A 248 -11.40 21.10 -30.47
CA SER A 248 -10.10 20.43 -30.64
C SER A 248 -9.56 19.93 -29.30
N GLY A 249 -8.82 18.81 -29.34
CA GLY A 249 -8.12 18.26 -28.18
C GLY A 249 -7.03 19.20 -27.65
N GLY A 250 -6.65 19.01 -26.39
CA GLY A 250 -5.69 19.82 -25.68
C GLY A 250 -5.75 19.59 -24.17
N THR A 251 -5.27 20.55 -23.37
CA THR A 251 -5.32 20.51 -21.90
C THR A 251 -6.71 20.79 -21.33
N PHE A 252 -7.58 21.34 -22.17
CA PHE A 252 -9.00 21.53 -21.93
C PHE A 252 -9.79 21.26 -23.21
N VAL A 253 -11.00 20.73 -23.05
CA VAL A 253 -11.92 20.46 -24.17
C VAL A 253 -13.29 21.02 -23.80
N THR A 254 -13.91 21.74 -24.74
CA THR A 254 -15.23 22.35 -24.57
C THR A 254 -16.27 21.55 -25.33
N LEU A 255 -17.36 21.24 -24.64
CA LEU A 255 -18.55 20.57 -25.15
C LEU A 255 -19.68 21.58 -25.32
N SER A 256 -20.41 21.51 -26.44
CA SER A 256 -21.56 22.36 -26.74
C SER A 256 -22.59 21.66 -27.63
N GLY A 257 -23.70 22.31 -27.94
CA GLY A 257 -24.75 21.71 -28.77
C GLY A 257 -25.49 20.59 -28.03
N PHE A 258 -25.78 20.80 -26.74
CA PHE A 258 -26.48 19.79 -25.95
C PHE A 258 -27.93 19.63 -26.44
N HIS A 259 -28.40 18.40 -26.52
CA HIS A 259 -29.78 18.09 -26.91
C HIS A 259 -30.70 18.18 -25.69
N THR A 260 -31.91 18.71 -25.87
CA THR A 260 -32.90 18.84 -24.80
C THR A 260 -34.08 17.90 -24.97
N ASN A 261 -34.39 17.11 -23.93
CA ASN A 261 -35.59 16.31 -23.81
C ASN A 261 -36.79 17.16 -23.33
N TYR A 262 -36.93 18.37 -23.86
CA TYR A 262 -37.97 19.31 -23.50
C TYR A 262 -38.66 19.84 -24.75
N ASN A 263 -39.98 19.72 -24.79
CA ASN A 263 -40.77 20.26 -25.86
C ASN A 263 -41.06 21.74 -25.60
N MET A 264 -40.36 22.61 -26.33
CA MET A 264 -40.53 24.06 -26.21
C MET A 264 -41.94 24.54 -26.59
N ALA A 265 -42.65 23.80 -27.44
CA ALA A 265 -43.99 24.17 -27.90
C ALA A 265 -45.08 23.81 -26.88
N THR A 266 -44.95 22.68 -26.18
CA THR A 266 -45.93 22.22 -25.19
C THR A 266 -45.55 22.54 -23.74
N GLY A 267 -44.31 22.96 -23.49
CA GLY A 267 -43.80 23.25 -22.16
C GLY A 267 -43.61 21.99 -21.28
N ALA A 268 -43.50 20.82 -21.90
CA ALA A 268 -43.46 19.53 -21.21
C ALA A 268 -42.18 18.73 -21.50
N ILE A 269 -41.85 17.81 -20.60
CA ILE A 269 -40.75 16.85 -20.78
C ILE A 269 -41.13 15.82 -21.86
N LEU A 270 -40.19 15.52 -22.74
CA LEU A 270 -40.33 14.46 -23.74
C LEU A 270 -39.94 13.11 -23.10
N GLU A 271 -40.93 12.30 -22.74
CA GLU A 271 -40.69 10.99 -22.10
C GLU A 271 -40.51 9.83 -23.08
N SER A 272 -40.91 9.99 -24.35
CA SER A 272 -40.97 8.90 -25.34
C SER A 272 -39.59 8.44 -25.82
N ASP A 273 -38.64 9.36 -26.01
CA ASP A 273 -37.40 9.07 -26.74
C ASP A 273 -36.18 9.03 -25.81
N LYS A 274 -36.24 9.69 -24.64
CA LYS A 274 -35.18 9.76 -23.61
C LYS A 274 -33.77 9.79 -24.22
N THR A 275 -33.54 10.78 -25.09
CA THR A 275 -32.28 10.90 -25.82
C THR A 275 -31.17 11.31 -24.87
N SER A 276 -29.97 10.83 -25.17
CA SER A 276 -28.77 11.14 -24.40
C SER A 276 -27.63 11.50 -25.34
N GLN A 277 -26.59 12.11 -24.81
CA GLN A 277 -25.36 12.41 -25.53
C GLN A 277 -24.21 11.76 -24.78
N GLN A 278 -23.26 11.17 -25.50
CA GLN A 278 -22.11 10.54 -24.88
C GLN A 278 -20.84 10.93 -25.64
N VAL A 279 -19.79 11.27 -24.89
CA VAL A 279 -18.44 11.49 -25.43
C VAL A 279 -17.46 10.55 -24.76
N ILE A 280 -16.51 10.06 -25.54
CA ILE A 280 -15.45 9.16 -25.08
C ILE A 280 -14.16 9.98 -24.93
N ALA A 281 -13.51 9.87 -23.78
CA ALA A 281 -12.21 10.48 -23.55
C ALA A 281 -11.13 9.64 -24.25
N LEU A 282 -10.30 10.30 -25.05
CA LEU A 282 -9.22 9.68 -25.81
C LEU A 282 -7.93 10.49 -25.65
N ALA A 283 -6.79 9.83 -25.79
CA ALA A 283 -5.51 10.50 -25.88
C ALA A 283 -5.51 11.48 -27.06
N ASN A 284 -4.87 12.64 -26.90
CA ASN A 284 -4.78 13.65 -27.94
C ASN A 284 -3.75 13.25 -29.01
N THR A 285 -4.09 12.24 -29.80
CA THR A 285 -3.27 11.75 -30.93
C THR A 285 -3.89 12.17 -32.26
N ASP A 286 -3.07 12.20 -33.33
CA ASP A 286 -3.52 12.49 -34.69
C ASP A 286 -4.28 11.32 -35.35
N GLU A 287 -4.57 10.24 -34.60
CA GLU A 287 -5.33 9.11 -35.11
C GLU A 287 -6.78 9.52 -35.42
N VAL A 288 -7.17 9.27 -36.67
CA VAL A 288 -8.51 9.54 -37.20
C VAL A 288 -9.23 8.22 -37.44
N SER A 289 -10.39 8.04 -36.83
CA SER A 289 -11.32 6.95 -37.13
C SER A 289 -12.73 7.46 -36.91
N ASP A 290 -13.67 7.02 -37.75
CA ASP A 290 -15.08 7.37 -37.63
C ASP A 290 -15.81 6.52 -36.58
N SER A 291 -15.14 5.49 -36.03
CA SER A 291 -15.71 4.59 -35.03
C SER A 291 -15.11 4.84 -33.64
N TRP A 292 -15.96 5.22 -32.70
CA TRP A 292 -15.57 5.39 -31.30
C TRP A 292 -15.00 4.09 -30.71
N SER A 293 -15.52 2.93 -31.11
CA SER A 293 -15.09 1.63 -30.56
C SER A 293 -13.71 1.22 -31.08
N ALA A 294 -13.38 1.61 -32.32
CA ALA A 294 -12.04 1.43 -32.87
C ALA A 294 -11.02 2.31 -32.12
N LEU A 295 -11.31 3.60 -31.93
CA LEU A 295 -10.45 4.51 -31.16
C LEU A 295 -10.27 4.05 -29.70
N CYS A 296 -11.35 3.57 -29.09
CA CYS A 296 -11.35 3.00 -27.75
C CYS A 296 -10.46 1.75 -27.67
N SER A 297 -10.43 0.92 -28.70
CA SER A 297 -9.62 -0.31 -28.72
C SER A 297 -8.11 -0.08 -28.79
N ASN A 298 -7.66 1.14 -29.09
CA ASN A 298 -6.25 1.50 -29.15
C ASN A 298 -5.62 1.56 -27.75
N GLU A 299 -4.36 1.16 -27.66
CA GLU A 299 -3.59 1.21 -26.42
C GLU A 299 -3.48 2.66 -25.92
N GLY A 300 -3.69 2.87 -24.62
CA GLY A 300 -3.76 4.21 -24.01
C GLY A 300 -5.15 4.86 -24.00
N ASN A 301 -6.12 4.32 -24.75
CA ASN A 301 -7.52 4.77 -24.72
C ASN A 301 -8.45 3.81 -23.97
N ASN A 302 -8.11 2.51 -23.92
CA ASN A 302 -8.79 1.55 -23.07
C ASN A 302 -8.02 1.26 -21.78
N PHE A 303 -8.79 0.86 -20.78
CA PHE A 303 -8.32 0.58 -19.43
C PHE A 303 -8.74 -0.82 -19.00
N THR A 304 -7.90 -1.44 -18.18
CA THR A 304 -8.23 -2.69 -17.48
C THR A 304 -8.09 -2.46 -15.99
N PHE A 305 -9.17 -2.71 -15.26
CA PHE A 305 -9.22 -2.59 -13.81
C PHE A 305 -9.19 -3.96 -13.15
N TYR A 306 -8.41 -4.07 -12.09
CA TYR A 306 -8.22 -5.32 -11.34
C TYR A 306 -9.00 -5.30 -10.03
N PRO A 307 -9.44 -6.47 -9.55
CA PRO A 307 -10.27 -6.57 -8.35
C PRO A 307 -9.52 -6.05 -7.12
N HIS A 308 -10.24 -5.35 -6.25
CA HIS A 308 -9.75 -4.76 -5.00
C HIS A 308 -8.68 -3.68 -5.15
N GLU A 309 -8.39 -3.24 -6.37
CA GLU A 309 -7.54 -2.08 -6.61
C GLU A 309 -8.34 -0.78 -6.61
N GLU A 310 -7.77 0.27 -6.03
CA GLU A 310 -8.39 1.59 -5.98
C GLU A 310 -7.89 2.47 -7.13
N TYR A 311 -8.82 3.09 -7.82
CA TYR A 311 -8.59 3.98 -8.94
C TYR A 311 -9.27 5.32 -8.69
N GLU A 312 -8.75 6.38 -9.30
CA GLU A 312 -9.23 7.74 -9.15
C GLU A 312 -9.42 8.40 -10.52
N VAL A 313 -10.63 8.89 -10.80
CA VAL A 313 -10.90 9.82 -11.88
C VAL A 313 -10.90 11.22 -11.29
N SER A 314 -10.10 12.13 -11.87
CA SER A 314 -10.05 13.54 -11.48
C SER A 314 -10.14 14.45 -12.70
N PHE A 315 -10.86 15.56 -12.58
CA PHE A 315 -10.96 16.59 -13.62
C PHE A 315 -11.48 17.91 -13.05
N LYS A 316 -11.29 19.00 -13.77
CA LYS A 316 -11.83 20.32 -13.43
C LYS A 316 -12.93 20.73 -14.38
N ILE A 317 -13.91 21.43 -13.85
CA ILE A 317 -14.93 22.15 -14.61
C ILE A 317 -14.84 23.61 -14.18
N PRO A 318 -14.22 24.50 -14.98
CA PRO A 318 -14.18 25.91 -14.65
C PRO A 318 -15.58 26.53 -14.70
N TYR A 319 -15.85 27.41 -13.75
CA TYR A 319 -16.96 28.35 -13.75
C TYR A 319 -16.81 29.34 -14.90
N THR A 320 -17.76 29.31 -15.83
CA THR A 320 -17.89 30.31 -16.89
C THR A 320 -18.75 31.46 -16.37
N GLN A 321 -18.22 32.70 -16.34
CA GLN A 321 -18.97 33.88 -15.86
C GLN A 321 -19.91 34.44 -16.93
N THR A 322 -19.51 34.41 -18.19
CA THR A 322 -20.25 34.97 -19.32
C THR A 322 -20.02 34.12 -20.56
N ALA A 323 -21.06 33.91 -21.36
CA ALA A 323 -20.88 33.47 -22.73
C ALA A 323 -20.27 34.62 -23.56
N ASN A 324 -19.62 34.30 -24.70
CA ASN A 324 -18.99 35.31 -25.58
C ASN A 324 -19.98 36.39 -26.09
N ASP A 325 -21.28 36.18 -25.93
CA ASP A 325 -22.38 37.09 -26.30
C ASP A 325 -22.89 37.96 -25.12
N GLY A 326 -22.24 37.91 -23.97
CA GLY A 326 -22.63 38.66 -22.76
C GLY A 326 -23.81 38.06 -22.00
N SER A 327 -24.34 36.91 -22.41
CA SER A 327 -25.40 36.21 -21.67
C SER A 327 -24.84 35.43 -20.46
N PRO A 328 -25.64 35.24 -19.40
CA PRO A 328 -25.24 34.41 -18.26
C PRO A 328 -24.93 32.99 -18.74
N ALA A 329 -23.89 32.37 -18.16
CA ALA A 329 -23.48 31.03 -18.53
C ALA A 329 -24.61 30.02 -18.28
N LYS A 330 -25.30 29.63 -19.36
CA LYS A 330 -26.51 28.81 -19.32
C LYS A 330 -26.31 27.44 -18.67
N MET A 331 -25.08 26.92 -18.70
CA MET A 331 -24.70 25.67 -18.03
C MET A 331 -24.81 25.76 -16.50
N GLN A 332 -24.77 26.97 -15.92
CA GLN A 332 -24.95 27.18 -14.48
C GLN A 332 -26.39 27.11 -14.01
N MET A 333 -27.34 27.07 -14.95
CA MET A 333 -28.76 26.84 -14.67
C MET A 333 -29.10 25.35 -14.61
N PHE A 334 -28.08 24.49 -14.45
CA PHE A 334 -28.25 23.05 -14.32
C PHE A 334 -29.12 22.71 -13.11
N VAL A 335 -30.10 21.82 -13.30
CA VAL A 335 -31.02 21.42 -12.24
C VAL A 335 -30.75 19.97 -11.83
N PRO A 336 -30.10 19.72 -10.67
CA PRO A 336 -29.89 18.37 -10.16
C PRO A 336 -31.21 17.61 -10.00
N GLY A 337 -31.22 16.33 -10.37
CA GLY A 337 -32.40 15.47 -10.33
C GLY A 337 -33.33 15.60 -11.54
N ARG A 338 -33.17 16.64 -12.37
CA ARG A 338 -33.83 16.79 -13.67
C ARG A 338 -32.85 16.62 -14.82
N ASP A 339 -31.75 17.37 -14.79
CA ASP A 339 -30.66 17.21 -15.73
C ASP A 339 -29.65 16.18 -15.22
N HIS A 340 -29.03 15.45 -16.15
CA HIS A 340 -28.13 14.34 -15.85
C HIS A 340 -26.76 14.55 -16.48
N MET A 341 -25.73 14.48 -15.65
CA MET A 341 -24.32 14.49 -16.06
C MET A 341 -23.59 13.43 -15.25
N GLN A 342 -22.94 12.51 -15.96
CA GLN A 342 -22.16 11.47 -15.33
C GLN A 342 -20.88 11.17 -16.09
N VAL A 343 -19.87 10.72 -15.35
CA VAL A 343 -18.66 10.12 -15.89
C VAL A 343 -18.63 8.66 -15.47
N GLY A 344 -18.28 7.78 -16.39
CA GLY A 344 -18.28 6.35 -16.15
C GLY A 344 -17.46 5.62 -17.19
N PHE A 345 -17.62 4.31 -17.24
CA PHE A 345 -16.87 3.46 -18.16
C PHE A 345 -17.82 2.67 -19.04
N ILE A 346 -17.43 2.48 -20.30
CA ILE A 346 -18.15 1.63 -21.25
C ILE A 346 -17.22 0.57 -21.83
N ASN A 347 -17.73 -0.62 -22.08
CA ASN A 347 -17.01 -1.65 -22.82
C ASN A 347 -17.06 -1.37 -24.34
N LEU A 348 -16.33 -2.17 -25.13
CA LEU A 348 -16.32 -2.05 -26.60
C LEU A 348 -17.69 -2.34 -27.26
N ALA A 349 -18.61 -2.99 -26.55
CA ALA A 349 -20.00 -3.17 -26.99
C ALA A 349 -20.89 -1.95 -26.67
N GLY A 350 -20.32 -0.90 -26.06
CA GLY A 350 -21.01 0.34 -25.73
C GLY A 350 -21.92 0.22 -24.50
N GLN A 351 -21.74 -0.82 -23.70
CA GLN A 351 -22.50 -1.11 -22.49
C GLN A 351 -21.68 -0.79 -21.25
N LYS A 352 -22.37 -0.41 -20.17
CA LYS A 352 -21.76 -0.24 -18.86
C LYS A 352 -21.26 -1.58 -18.32
N PRO A 353 -20.00 -1.69 -17.86
CA PRO A 353 -19.49 -2.89 -17.21
C PRO A 353 -20.29 -3.22 -15.94
N ALA A 354 -20.57 -4.51 -15.74
CA ALA A 354 -21.24 -4.97 -14.52
C ALA A 354 -20.39 -4.65 -13.27
N GLY A 355 -21.04 -4.25 -12.19
CA GLY A 355 -20.37 -3.96 -10.91
C GLY A 355 -19.62 -2.62 -10.85
N MET A 356 -19.61 -1.82 -11.92
CA MET A 356 -19.11 -0.44 -11.88
C MET A 356 -20.24 0.55 -11.74
N SER A 357 -20.09 1.55 -10.89
CA SER A 357 -21.04 2.68 -10.80
C SER A 357 -20.53 3.84 -11.63
N ASP A 358 -21.46 4.63 -12.18
CA ASP A 358 -21.11 5.89 -12.81
C ASP A 358 -21.15 6.96 -11.73
N PHE A 359 -20.36 8.01 -11.92
CA PHE A 359 -20.27 9.10 -10.98
C PHE A 359 -20.98 10.32 -11.53
N MET A 360 -21.95 10.80 -10.76
CA MET A 360 -22.63 12.05 -11.06
C MET A 360 -21.70 13.23 -10.77
N PHE A 361 -21.71 14.23 -11.64
CA PHE A 361 -21.06 15.50 -11.38
C PHE A 361 -21.94 16.66 -11.83
N TYR A 362 -21.67 17.84 -11.29
CA TYR A 362 -22.45 19.05 -11.58
C TYR A 362 -21.53 20.21 -11.94
N PRO A 363 -21.96 21.10 -12.85
CA PRO A 363 -21.23 22.33 -13.10
C PRO A 363 -21.14 23.18 -11.82
N PRO A 364 -20.05 23.93 -11.63
CA PRO A 364 -19.86 24.74 -10.43
C PRO A 364 -20.83 25.91 -10.38
N THR A 365 -21.53 26.14 -9.27
CA THR A 365 -22.47 27.28 -9.14
C THR A 365 -21.80 28.60 -8.72
N ALA A 366 -20.51 28.58 -8.39
CA ALA A 366 -19.75 29.74 -7.92
C ALA A 366 -18.36 29.83 -8.55
N THR A 367 -17.82 31.04 -8.63
CA THR A 367 -16.53 31.38 -9.25
C THR A 367 -15.32 30.77 -8.56
N ASP A 368 -15.45 30.53 -7.28
CA ASP A 368 -14.45 30.01 -6.35
C ASP A 368 -14.21 28.51 -6.57
N ALA A 369 -15.13 27.83 -7.25
CA ALA A 369 -14.97 26.44 -7.66
C ALA A 369 -14.13 26.23 -8.93
N ASN A 370 -13.62 27.31 -9.55
CA ASN A 370 -12.74 27.25 -10.73
C ASN A 370 -11.49 26.38 -10.54
N ASN A 371 -10.98 26.29 -9.32
CA ASN A 371 -9.71 25.62 -9.02
C ASN A 371 -9.88 24.24 -8.37
N ILE A 372 -11.11 23.78 -8.14
CA ILE A 372 -11.38 22.55 -7.41
C ILE A 372 -11.37 21.36 -8.37
N ASP A 373 -10.53 20.36 -8.06
CA ASP A 373 -10.56 19.06 -8.73
C ASP A 373 -11.78 18.25 -8.29
N ARG A 374 -12.57 17.77 -9.25
CA ARG A 374 -13.63 16.80 -9.05
C ARG A 374 -12.99 15.42 -9.00
N THR A 375 -12.82 14.89 -7.79
CA THR A 375 -12.14 13.61 -7.56
C THR A 375 -13.12 12.53 -7.19
N MET A 376 -13.04 11.38 -7.87
CA MET A 376 -13.92 10.24 -7.71
C MET A 376 -13.08 8.98 -7.58
N ARG A 377 -13.17 8.29 -6.44
CA ARG A 377 -12.46 7.03 -6.19
C ARG A 377 -13.39 5.83 -6.30
N PHE A 378 -12.90 4.75 -6.87
CA PHE A 378 -13.62 3.47 -6.97
C PHE A 378 -12.69 2.28 -6.87
N THR A 379 -13.30 1.15 -6.53
CA THR A 379 -12.73 -0.19 -6.64
C THR A 379 -13.66 -1.06 -7.48
N VAL A 380 -13.12 -2.04 -8.19
CA VAL A 380 -13.94 -3.03 -8.91
C VAL A 380 -13.97 -4.37 -8.16
N PRO A 381 -15.12 -5.07 -8.13
CA PRO A 381 -15.23 -6.38 -7.49
C PRO A 381 -14.55 -7.48 -8.32
N ASP A 382 -14.64 -7.38 -9.65
CA ASP A 382 -14.08 -8.33 -10.61
C ASP A 382 -13.17 -7.62 -11.62
N THR A 383 -12.33 -8.37 -12.33
CA THR A 383 -11.48 -7.79 -13.39
C THR A 383 -12.34 -7.26 -14.53
N VAL A 384 -12.29 -5.96 -14.78
CA VAL A 384 -12.98 -5.30 -15.90
C VAL A 384 -11.96 -4.97 -16.98
N LYS A 385 -12.13 -5.54 -18.18
CA LYS A 385 -11.15 -5.41 -19.27
C LYS A 385 -11.65 -4.53 -20.40
N LYS A 386 -10.73 -3.79 -21.01
CA LYS A 386 -10.93 -3.02 -22.26
C LYS A 386 -12.15 -2.09 -22.19
N VAL A 387 -12.13 -1.19 -21.21
CA VAL A 387 -13.19 -0.18 -21.04
C VAL A 387 -12.65 1.21 -21.32
N CYS A 388 -13.50 2.09 -21.81
CA CYS A 388 -13.17 3.48 -22.08
C CYS A 388 -13.94 4.42 -21.19
N LEU A 389 -13.29 5.52 -20.82
CA LEU A 389 -13.87 6.57 -20.00
C LEU A 389 -14.86 7.37 -20.86
N ALA A 390 -16.10 7.47 -20.40
CA ALA A 390 -17.19 8.10 -21.11
C ALA A 390 -17.90 9.12 -20.23
N PHE A 391 -18.21 10.28 -20.80
CA PHE A 391 -19.09 11.28 -20.21
C PHE A 391 -20.45 11.19 -20.87
N THR A 392 -21.50 11.08 -20.07
CA THR A 392 -22.88 10.93 -20.54
C THR A 392 -23.74 12.08 -20.03
N PHE A 393 -24.54 12.65 -20.92
CA PHE A 393 -25.38 13.81 -20.68
C PHE A 393 -26.82 13.48 -21.09
N ALA A 394 -27.79 13.83 -20.23
CA ALA A 394 -29.20 13.86 -20.60
C ALA A 394 -29.81 15.13 -20.01
N ILE A 395 -30.10 16.10 -20.88
CA ILE A 395 -30.54 17.43 -20.46
C ILE A 395 -32.03 17.55 -20.72
N TYR A 396 -32.77 17.99 -19.70
CA TYR A 396 -34.23 18.21 -19.74
C TYR A 396 -34.58 19.70 -19.53
N SER A 397 -33.60 20.52 -19.19
CA SER A 397 -33.71 21.96 -19.07
C SER A 397 -33.32 22.64 -20.40
N PRO A 398 -34.24 23.38 -21.05
CA PRO A 398 -33.96 23.95 -22.37
C PRO A 398 -32.89 25.04 -22.35
N VAL A 399 -32.74 25.75 -21.22
CA VAL A 399 -31.70 26.77 -21.05
C VAL A 399 -30.32 26.13 -21.02
N VAL A 400 -30.15 25.07 -20.22
CA VAL A 400 -28.89 24.33 -20.06
C VAL A 400 -28.39 23.75 -21.38
N ALA A 401 -29.31 23.29 -22.23
CA ALA A 401 -29.00 22.72 -23.53
C ALA A 401 -28.24 23.69 -24.45
N GLY A 402 -28.51 25.01 -24.32
CA GLY A 402 -27.77 26.05 -25.04
C GLY A 402 -26.44 26.46 -24.39
N GLY A 403 -26.01 25.79 -23.32
CA GLY A 403 -24.78 26.07 -22.59
C GLY A 403 -23.54 25.41 -23.19
N LYS A 404 -22.38 25.76 -22.62
CA LYS A 404 -21.09 25.13 -22.91
C LYS A 404 -20.49 24.57 -21.63
N LEU A 405 -19.83 23.42 -21.72
CA LEU A 405 -19.13 22.78 -20.62
C LEU A 405 -17.67 22.58 -21.00
N THR A 406 -16.76 23.22 -20.28
CA THR A 406 -15.32 22.97 -20.45
C THR A 406 -14.87 21.96 -19.40
N ILE A 407 -14.13 20.94 -19.81
CA ILE A 407 -13.46 20.00 -18.93
C ILE A 407 -11.96 20.23 -19.11
N SER A 408 -11.21 20.28 -18.02
CA SER A 408 -9.74 20.40 -18.04
C SER A 408 -9.10 19.46 -17.03
N ASN A 409 -7.80 19.20 -17.19
CA ASN A 409 -7.02 18.33 -16.30
C ASN A 409 -7.66 16.95 -16.05
N LEU A 410 -8.27 16.35 -17.08
CA LEU A 410 -8.83 15.02 -16.96
C LEU A 410 -7.71 14.01 -16.72
N ARG A 411 -7.78 13.26 -15.63
CA ARG A 411 -6.81 12.23 -15.27
C ARG A 411 -7.51 10.98 -14.74
N LEU A 412 -7.00 9.82 -15.14
CA LEU A 412 -7.30 8.54 -14.50
C LEU A 412 -6.01 8.05 -13.84
N LYS A 413 -6.08 7.76 -12.55
CA LYS A 413 -4.95 7.30 -11.76
C LYS A 413 -5.26 5.99 -11.06
N ARG A 414 -4.24 5.18 -10.84
CA ARG A 414 -4.25 4.06 -9.90
C ARG A 414 -3.70 4.55 -8.58
N ILE A 415 -4.41 4.33 -7.50
CA ILE A 415 -3.96 4.73 -6.17
C ILE A 415 -2.98 3.68 -5.65
N PRO A 416 -1.67 4.01 -5.48
CA PRO A 416 -0.65 3.03 -5.09
C PRO A 416 -0.78 2.58 -3.63
N THR A 417 -1.49 3.34 -2.81
CA THR A 417 -1.45 3.24 -1.35
C THR A 417 -2.32 2.12 -0.76
N SER A 418 -3.19 1.49 -1.56
CA SER A 418 -4.19 0.54 -1.05
C SER A 418 -3.77 -0.93 -1.13
N ASN A 419 -2.79 -1.29 -1.96
CA ASN A 419 -2.50 -2.70 -2.26
C ASN A 419 -1.01 -3.01 -2.43
N TYR A 420 -0.59 -4.13 -1.85
CA TYR A 420 0.79 -4.64 -1.92
C TYR A 420 0.80 -6.16 -1.98
N LYS A 421 1.89 -6.74 -2.50
CA LYS A 421 2.11 -8.19 -2.51
C LYS A 421 3.46 -8.51 -1.88
N PHE A 422 3.52 -9.59 -1.10
CA PHE A 422 4.79 -10.14 -0.64
C PHE A 422 5.27 -11.16 -1.67
N ASP A 423 6.44 -10.90 -2.23
CA ASP A 423 7.10 -11.82 -3.15
C ASP A 423 8.43 -12.24 -2.52
N GLU A 424 8.59 -13.53 -2.24
CA GLU A 424 9.81 -14.08 -1.66
C GLU A 424 10.97 -14.15 -2.67
N THR A 425 10.73 -13.87 -3.95
CA THR A 425 11.76 -13.89 -5.00
C THR A 425 12.31 -12.50 -5.33
N VAL A 426 11.53 -11.45 -5.05
CA VAL A 426 11.92 -10.06 -5.31
C VAL A 426 12.24 -9.39 -3.99
N HIS A 427 13.52 -9.47 -3.61
CA HIS A 427 13.98 -8.91 -2.34
C HIS A 427 14.17 -7.40 -2.41
N ASN A 428 14.64 -6.83 -3.53
CA ASN A 428 15.01 -5.43 -3.58
C ASN A 428 13.92 -4.52 -4.18
N VAL A 429 13.44 -3.55 -3.40
CA VAL A 429 12.56 -2.47 -3.88
C VAL A 429 13.44 -1.31 -4.34
N PRO A 430 13.27 -0.80 -5.58
CA PRO A 430 14.00 0.39 -6.05
C PRO A 430 13.85 1.56 -5.08
N ILE A 431 14.91 2.32 -4.85
CA ILE A 431 14.97 3.40 -3.84
C ILE A 431 13.78 4.35 -3.98
N LYS A 432 13.46 4.77 -5.21
CA LYS A 432 12.35 5.68 -5.51
C LYS A 432 10.95 5.13 -5.22
N ASP A 433 10.79 3.80 -5.18
CA ASP A 433 9.53 3.13 -4.92
C ASP A 433 9.35 2.77 -3.44
N LYS A 434 10.43 2.79 -2.64
CA LYS A 434 10.38 2.45 -1.21
C LYS A 434 9.35 3.27 -0.44
N LYS A 435 9.18 4.54 -0.78
CA LYS A 435 8.19 5.44 -0.16
C LYS A 435 6.75 4.91 -0.23
N ASN A 436 6.45 4.05 -1.20
CA ASN A 436 5.13 3.44 -1.40
C ASN A 436 4.97 2.09 -0.68
N VAL A 437 5.98 1.59 0.03
CA VAL A 437 5.88 0.34 0.81
C VAL A 437 5.00 0.57 2.04
N LYS A 438 3.93 -0.22 2.15
CA LYS A 438 2.89 -0.08 3.19
C LYS A 438 2.88 -1.19 4.24
N ALA A 439 3.72 -2.19 4.10
CA ALA A 439 3.85 -3.26 5.10
C ALA A 439 5.21 -3.93 4.99
N LEU A 440 5.66 -4.52 6.09
CA LEU A 440 6.78 -5.45 6.14
C LEU A 440 6.29 -6.79 6.69
N ARG A 441 6.73 -7.90 6.13
CA ARG A 441 6.54 -9.23 6.69
C ARG A 441 7.84 -9.69 7.34
N LEU A 442 7.82 -9.89 8.65
CA LEU A 442 8.93 -10.43 9.41
C LEU A 442 8.80 -11.95 9.47
N ILE A 443 9.86 -12.66 9.13
CA ILE A 443 9.99 -14.11 9.34
C ILE A 443 11.24 -14.36 10.19
N LEU A 444 11.03 -14.80 11.43
CA LEU A 444 12.09 -15.07 12.39
C LEU A 444 12.03 -16.52 12.85
N THR A 445 13.14 -17.25 12.74
CA THR A 445 13.28 -18.60 13.30
C THR A 445 14.48 -18.66 14.26
N VAL A 446 14.21 -19.07 15.49
CA VAL A 446 15.19 -19.22 16.56
C VAL A 446 15.34 -20.70 16.91
N LYS A 447 16.57 -21.18 17.07
CA LYS A 447 16.88 -22.58 17.37
C LYS A 447 17.51 -22.71 18.75
N ARG A 448 17.04 -23.70 19.54
CA ARG A 448 17.53 -24.01 20.88
C ARG A 448 17.83 -25.50 21.06
N GLY A 449 18.72 -25.82 22.01
CA GLY A 449 18.96 -27.20 22.43
C GLY A 449 19.89 -28.03 21.53
N VAL A 450 20.74 -27.40 20.71
CA VAL A 450 21.75 -28.12 19.92
C VAL A 450 22.82 -28.67 20.87
N LYS A 451 22.80 -29.98 21.11
CA LYS A 451 23.95 -30.72 21.66
C LYS A 451 24.39 -31.76 20.62
N ASN A 452 25.71 -31.88 20.41
CA ASN A 452 26.34 -32.89 19.56
C ASN A 452 25.83 -32.98 18.11
N GLY A 453 25.66 -31.84 17.42
CA GLY A 453 25.37 -31.84 15.97
C GLY A 453 23.96 -32.29 15.55
N GLY A 454 23.03 -32.46 16.50
CA GLY A 454 21.63 -32.76 16.18
C GLY A 454 20.83 -31.52 15.72
N SER A 455 19.69 -31.78 15.07
CA SER A 455 18.67 -30.75 14.81
C SER A 455 18.03 -30.32 16.14
N GLY A 456 18.50 -29.20 16.70
CA GLY A 456 17.83 -28.52 17.83
C GLY A 456 16.39 -28.10 17.51
N GLU A 457 15.61 -27.83 18.54
CA GLU A 457 14.19 -27.43 18.44
C GLU A 457 14.06 -25.96 18.01
N THR A 458 13.07 -25.64 17.19
CA THR A 458 12.89 -24.30 16.59
C THR A 458 11.59 -23.63 16.99
N GLY A 459 11.64 -22.34 17.32
CA GLY A 459 10.48 -21.45 17.37
C GLY A 459 10.44 -20.57 16.12
N ASN A 460 9.25 -20.30 15.59
CA ASN A 460 9.05 -19.48 14.39
C ASN A 460 7.99 -18.41 14.64
N VAL A 461 8.25 -17.20 14.13
CA VAL A 461 7.32 -16.07 14.11
C VAL A 461 7.23 -15.52 12.70
N ASP A 462 6.01 -15.40 12.20
CA ASP A 462 5.68 -14.82 10.89
C ASP A 462 4.58 -13.78 11.09
N ILE A 463 4.94 -12.50 10.98
CA ILE A 463 4.04 -11.39 11.25
C ILE A 463 4.08 -10.36 10.12
N VAL A 464 2.91 -9.85 9.75
CA VAL A 464 2.77 -8.72 8.83
C VAL A 464 2.55 -7.45 9.65
N ILE A 465 3.42 -6.47 9.46
CA ILE A 465 3.41 -5.20 10.17
C ILE A 465 3.05 -4.09 9.17
N PRO A 466 1.90 -3.41 9.31
CA PRO A 466 1.53 -2.30 8.45
C PRO A 466 2.37 -1.06 8.76
N ILE A 467 2.69 -0.30 7.73
CA ILE A 467 3.38 1.00 7.77
C ILE A 467 2.46 2.02 7.05
N PRO A 468 1.57 2.70 7.79
CA PRO A 468 0.54 3.53 7.18
C PRO A 468 1.10 4.72 6.39
N SER A 469 2.13 5.40 6.91
CA SER A 469 2.80 6.53 6.25
C SER A 469 4.31 6.29 6.19
N ASN A 470 4.82 5.94 5.01
CA ASN A 470 6.25 5.73 4.78
C ASN A 470 6.87 6.84 3.91
N GLY A 471 6.06 7.57 3.15
CA GLY A 471 6.48 8.64 2.24
C GLY A 471 5.81 9.99 2.51
N PRO A 472 6.27 11.08 1.87
CA PRO A 472 5.81 12.46 2.12
C PRO A 472 4.44 12.82 1.54
N ARG A 473 3.77 11.87 0.86
CA ARG A 473 2.46 12.08 0.23
C ARG A 473 1.33 11.32 0.92
N ASP A 474 1.64 10.66 2.05
CA ASP A 474 0.71 9.82 2.82
C ASP A 474 0.29 10.44 4.14
#